data_AF-G2QHC3-F1
#
_entry.id   AF-G2QHC3-F1
#
_cell.length_a   1.000
_cell.length_b   1.000
_cell.length_c   1.000
_cell.angle_alpha   90.00
_cell.angle_beta   90.00
_cell.angle_gamma   90.00
#
_symmetry.space_group_name_H-M   'P 1'
#
loop_
_entity.id
_entity.type
_entity.pdbx_description
1 polymer ?
#
loop_
_entity_poly.entity_id
_entity_poly.type
_entity_poly.pdbx_seq_one_letter_code
_entity_poly.pdbx_strand_id
1 'polypeptide(L)'
;MLGLAGSHLGIHGADYSSRALFHRVKAIRLLNQALSTPAASVAEADARYAATFALAWQASCMSEGMTEFLLMIKGCHIIRNASLLRYKDSLFKAFAQDGYGESIRKVIGTAPLTLTPDQENIIREFLESLHALAPLCTSPLEVRFLAATERVVKIARVSAAQAFAQFSENYALIFLATNEEFTSFINPDHYPAQLLLIHFILIEFQIGYLALGEAGHRFAFRTKSCIAWMNHLAARLPEEYRKYAEWPMKYVRTLQAG
;
A
#
# COMPACT_ATOMS: atom_id res chain seq x y z
N MET A 1 -13.83 -2.67 12.76
CA MET A 1 -14.25 -4.03 12.38
C MET A 1 -15.52 -4.05 11.53
N LEU A 2 -16.71 -3.66 12.04
CA LEU A 2 -17.95 -3.70 11.23
C LEU A 2 -17.88 -2.85 9.95
N GLY A 3 -17.26 -1.66 10.02
CA GLY A 3 -17.01 -0.82 8.83
C GLY A 3 -16.19 -1.56 7.78
N LEU A 4 -15.03 -2.08 8.17
CA LEU A 4 -14.16 -2.91 7.32
C LEU A 4 -14.89 -4.10 6.71
N ALA A 5 -15.60 -4.89 7.52
CA ALA A 5 -16.31 -6.07 7.05
C ALA A 5 -17.38 -5.69 6.00
N GLY A 6 -18.15 -4.62 6.25
CA GLY A 6 -19.12 -4.11 5.28
C GLY A 6 -18.48 -3.63 3.97
N SER A 7 -17.37 -2.89 4.05
CA SER A 7 -16.63 -2.46 2.86
C SER A 7 -16.05 -3.64 2.07
N HIS A 8 -15.49 -4.64 2.75
CA HIS A 8 -14.98 -5.85 2.11
C HIS A 8 -16.09 -6.65 1.42
N LEU A 9 -17.24 -6.85 2.07
CA LEU A 9 -18.40 -7.50 1.46
C LEU A 9 -18.93 -6.68 0.26
N GLY A 10 -18.85 -5.35 0.32
CA GLY A 10 -19.21 -4.46 -0.78
C GLY A 10 -18.40 -4.68 -2.06
N ILE A 11 -17.10 -4.99 -1.94
CA ILE A 11 -16.24 -5.34 -3.09
C ILE A 11 -16.77 -6.57 -3.83
N HIS A 12 -17.39 -7.49 -3.10
CA HIS A 12 -17.99 -8.73 -3.61
C HIS A 12 -19.47 -8.59 -3.98
N GLY A 13 -20.01 -7.36 -4.04
CA GLY A 13 -21.35 -7.08 -4.57
C GLY A 13 -22.46 -7.01 -3.52
N ALA A 14 -22.14 -7.09 -2.22
CA ALA A 14 -23.14 -6.94 -1.17
C ALA A 14 -23.47 -5.45 -0.90
N ASP A 15 -24.75 -5.14 -0.66
CA ASP A 15 -25.17 -3.77 -0.33
C ASP A 15 -25.01 -3.47 1.18
N TYR A 16 -23.77 -3.15 1.58
CA TYR A 16 -23.44 -2.71 2.94
C TYR A 16 -22.79 -1.33 3.01
N SER A 17 -22.67 -0.62 1.88
CA SER A 17 -21.91 0.63 1.76
C SER A 17 -22.33 1.68 2.80
N SER A 18 -23.63 1.93 2.95
CA SER A 18 -24.14 2.91 3.92
C SER A 18 -23.86 2.52 5.37
N ARG A 19 -24.00 1.23 5.71
CA ARG A 19 -23.69 0.73 7.07
C ARG A 19 -22.18 0.76 7.34
N ALA A 20 -21.37 0.41 6.34
CA ALA A 20 -19.92 0.44 6.42
C ALA A 20 -19.41 1.86 6.69
N LEU A 21 -19.95 2.85 5.99
CA LEU A 21 -19.65 4.27 6.19
C LEU A 21 -20.11 4.76 7.57
N PHE A 22 -21.32 4.40 8.02
CA PHE A 22 -21.80 4.74 9.35
C PHE A 22 -20.84 4.25 10.45
N HIS A 23 -20.42 2.98 10.38
CA HIS A 23 -19.46 2.42 11.33
C HIS A 23 -18.07 3.06 11.22
N ARG A 24 -17.64 3.45 10.01
CA ARG A 24 -16.37 4.18 9.78
C ARG A 24 -16.38 5.52 10.52
N VAL A 25 -17.40 6.36 10.30
CA VAL A 25 -17.52 7.68 10.93
C VAL A 25 -17.55 7.56 12.46
N LYS A 26 -18.32 6.59 12.98
CA LYS A 26 -18.37 6.32 14.42
C LYS A 26 -17.00 5.91 14.96
N ALA A 27 -16.27 5.05 14.26
CA ALA A 27 -14.94 4.59 14.66
C ALA A 27 -13.92 5.73 14.66
N ILE A 28 -13.88 6.56 13.62
CA ILE A 28 -12.97 7.73 13.54
C ILE A 28 -13.24 8.68 14.71
N ARG A 29 -14.51 9.00 14.99
CA ARG A 29 -14.86 9.90 16.11
C ARG A 29 -14.39 9.36 17.46
N LEU A 30 -14.67 8.09 17.74
CA LEU A 30 -14.28 7.46 19.00
C LEU A 30 -12.77 7.30 19.12
N LEU A 31 -12.08 6.96 18.02
CA LEU A 31 -10.63 6.86 17.99
C LEU A 31 -9.97 8.22 18.24
N ASN A 32 -10.43 9.29 17.59
CA ASN A 32 -9.91 10.64 17.82
C ASN A 32 -10.09 11.06 19.28
N GLN A 33 -11.25 10.76 19.88
CA GLN A 33 -11.48 11.01 21.29
C GLN A 33 -10.49 10.21 22.16
N ALA A 34 -10.27 8.92 21.87
CA ALA A 34 -9.31 8.11 22.61
C ALA A 34 -7.87 8.63 22.46
N LEU A 35 -7.44 9.00 21.26
CA LEU A 35 -6.09 9.49 20.98
C LEU A 35 -5.78 10.85 21.62
N SER A 36 -6.77 11.57 22.15
CA SER A 36 -6.58 12.83 22.87
C SER A 36 -5.85 12.68 24.21
N THR A 37 -5.79 11.47 24.76
CA THR A 37 -5.07 11.14 26.00
C THR A 37 -4.18 9.93 25.80
N PRO A 38 -3.11 9.74 26.59
CA PRO A 38 -2.35 8.49 26.57
C PRO A 38 -3.24 7.28 26.91
N ALA A 39 -2.93 6.10 26.35
CA ALA A 39 -3.62 4.88 26.70
C ALA A 39 -3.41 4.55 28.20
N ALA A 40 -4.48 4.18 28.90
CA ALA A 40 -4.44 3.85 30.32
C ALA A 40 -4.03 2.39 30.58
N SER A 41 -4.11 1.53 29.57
CA SER A 41 -3.76 0.11 29.67
C SER A 41 -3.23 -0.47 28.35
N VAL A 42 -2.59 -1.65 28.42
CA VAL A 42 -2.18 -2.43 27.24
C VAL A 42 -3.37 -2.71 26.33
N ALA A 43 -4.49 -3.15 26.90
CA ALA A 43 -5.70 -3.50 26.15
C ALA A 43 -6.26 -2.28 25.40
N GLU A 44 -6.21 -1.10 26.01
CA GLU A 44 -6.62 0.14 25.35
C GLU A 44 -5.66 0.54 24.23
N ALA A 45 -4.34 0.41 24.44
CA ALA A 45 -3.34 0.68 23.40
C ALA A 45 -3.51 -0.27 22.20
N ASP A 46 -3.72 -1.57 22.47
CA ASP A 46 -4.03 -2.58 21.46
C ASP A 46 -5.34 -2.27 20.73
N ALA A 47 -6.39 -1.86 21.44
CA ALA A 47 -7.66 -1.48 20.82
C ALA A 47 -7.54 -0.26 19.90
N ARG A 48 -6.76 0.75 20.31
CA ARG A 48 -6.49 1.95 19.49
C ARG A 48 -5.71 1.58 18.23
N TYR A 49 -4.67 0.76 18.35
CA TYR A 49 -3.91 0.27 17.20
C TYR A 49 -4.79 -0.55 16.25
N ALA A 50 -5.56 -1.51 16.78
CA ALA A 50 -6.49 -2.33 16.01
C ALA A 50 -7.53 -1.50 15.26
N ALA A 51 -8.05 -0.44 15.89
CA ALA A 51 -9.00 0.47 15.26
C ALA A 51 -8.38 1.24 14.09
N THR A 52 -7.18 1.82 14.26
CA THR A 52 -6.45 2.50 13.18
C THR A 52 -6.11 1.55 12.03
N PHE A 53 -5.64 0.35 12.36
CA PHE A 53 -5.33 -0.68 11.37
C PHE A 53 -6.59 -1.10 10.60
N ALA A 54 -7.72 -1.30 11.28
CA ALA A 54 -8.98 -1.60 10.61
C ALA A 54 -9.47 -0.46 9.71
N LEU A 55 -9.24 0.80 10.08
CA LEU A 55 -9.57 1.98 9.26
C LEU A 55 -8.68 2.10 8.01
N ALA A 56 -7.39 1.77 8.12
CA ALA A 56 -6.48 1.65 6.98
C ALA A 56 -7.00 0.58 6.00
N TRP A 57 -7.26 -0.64 6.47
CA TRP A 57 -7.76 -1.71 5.60
C TRP A 57 -9.16 -1.42 5.06
N GLN A 58 -9.98 -0.65 5.78
CA GLN A 58 -11.26 -0.22 5.23
C GLN A 58 -11.05 0.80 4.11
N ALA A 59 -10.09 1.72 4.25
CA ALA A 59 -9.74 2.67 3.18
C ALA A 59 -9.22 1.95 1.93
N SER A 60 -8.46 0.85 2.09
CA SER A 60 -8.02 0.03 0.96
C SER A 60 -9.15 -0.69 0.20
N CYS A 61 -10.37 -0.68 0.75
CA CYS A 61 -11.58 -1.17 0.09
C CYS A 61 -12.35 -0.07 -0.68
N MET A 62 -11.89 1.17 -0.66
CA MET A 62 -12.61 2.33 -1.21
C MET A 62 -11.90 2.88 -2.45
N SER A 63 -12.64 3.23 -3.50
CA SER A 63 -12.10 3.78 -4.76
C SER A 63 -11.40 5.13 -4.61
N GLU A 64 -11.77 5.92 -3.60
CA GLU A 64 -11.12 7.21 -3.26
C GLU A 64 -10.20 7.10 -2.04
N GLY A 65 -9.94 5.88 -1.58
CA GLY A 65 -9.32 5.62 -0.28
C GLY A 65 -7.80 5.74 -0.21
N MET A 66 -7.10 6.02 -1.32
CA MET A 66 -5.63 5.96 -1.37
C MET A 66 -4.97 6.88 -0.33
N THR A 67 -5.29 8.17 -0.36
CA THR A 67 -4.68 9.16 0.56
C THR A 67 -5.00 8.83 2.02
N GLU A 68 -6.25 8.43 2.29
CA GLU A 68 -6.67 8.02 3.62
C GLU A 68 -5.97 6.74 4.08
N PHE A 69 -5.75 5.78 3.19
CA PHE A 69 -4.97 4.57 3.45
C PHE A 69 -3.54 4.92 3.85
N LEU A 70 -2.84 5.76 3.08
CA LEU A 70 -1.48 6.20 3.39
C LEU A 70 -1.40 6.94 4.74
N LEU A 71 -2.37 7.82 5.01
CA LEU A 71 -2.46 8.55 6.28
C LEU A 71 -2.67 7.59 7.46
N MET A 72 -3.56 6.61 7.33
CA MET A 72 -3.85 5.65 8.39
C MET A 72 -2.68 4.68 8.63
N ILE A 73 -1.97 4.26 7.57
CA ILE A 73 -0.74 3.46 7.70
C ILE A 73 0.33 4.24 8.48
N LYS A 74 0.53 5.52 8.16
CA LYS A 74 1.40 6.40 8.95
C LYS A 74 0.92 6.54 10.40
N GLY A 75 -0.39 6.67 10.61
CA GLY A 75 -1.02 6.70 11.93
C GLY A 75 -0.75 5.45 12.76
N CYS A 76 -0.80 4.26 12.16
CA CYS A 76 -0.43 3.00 12.83
C CYS A 76 1.00 3.05 13.39
N HIS A 77 1.94 3.59 12.63
CA HIS A 77 3.33 3.75 13.08
C HIS A 77 3.46 4.74 14.25
N ILE A 78 2.77 5.88 14.18
CA ILE A 78 2.77 6.88 15.26
C ILE A 78 2.21 6.28 16.55
N ILE A 79 1.06 5.60 16.48
CA ILE A 79 0.42 4.96 17.65
C ILE A 79 1.31 3.86 18.22
N ARG A 80 1.95 3.07 17.36
CA ARG A 80 2.91 2.04 17.77
C ARG A 80 4.04 2.66 18.59
N ASN A 81 4.68 3.72 18.10
CA ASN A 81 5.82 4.33 18.79
C ASN A 81 5.41 5.07 20.07
N ALA A 82 4.27 5.74 20.06
CA ALA A 82 3.80 6.52 21.21
C ALA A 82 3.22 5.64 22.34
N SER A 83 2.60 4.51 22.00
CA SER A 83 1.85 3.68 22.96
C SER A 83 2.35 2.24 23.04
N LEU A 84 2.46 1.51 21.94
CA LEU A 84 2.70 0.06 21.98
C LEU A 84 4.12 -0.32 22.44
N LEU A 85 5.16 0.45 22.09
CA LEU A 85 6.52 0.17 22.54
C LEU A 85 6.70 0.22 24.07
N ARG A 86 5.75 0.85 24.77
CA ARG A 86 5.72 0.88 26.25
C ARG A 86 5.22 -0.43 26.86
N TYR A 87 4.57 -1.29 26.06
CA TYR A 87 3.90 -2.50 26.51
C TYR A 87 4.48 -3.74 25.84
N LYS A 88 5.45 -4.38 26.50
CA LYS A 88 6.13 -5.59 26.00
C LYS A 88 5.18 -6.78 25.73
N ASP A 89 4.01 -6.78 26.37
CA ASP A 89 3.00 -7.84 26.27
C ASP A 89 1.87 -7.53 25.26
N SER A 90 2.00 -6.49 24.43
CA SER A 90 1.03 -6.17 23.38
C SER A 90 0.78 -7.33 22.43
N LEU A 91 -0.49 -7.54 22.06
CA LEU A 91 -0.90 -8.53 21.05
C LEU A 91 -0.34 -8.21 19.66
N PHE A 92 -0.02 -6.94 19.39
CA PHE A 92 0.49 -6.46 18.11
C PHE A 92 2.03 -6.41 18.03
N LYS A 93 2.74 -6.95 19.04
CA LYS A 93 4.22 -7.00 19.02
C LYS A 93 4.79 -7.72 17.79
N ALA A 94 4.08 -8.70 17.25
CA ALA A 94 4.49 -9.44 16.04
C ALA A 94 4.31 -8.62 14.75
N PHE A 95 3.34 -7.69 14.72
CA PHE A 95 3.21 -6.70 13.63
C PHE A 95 4.25 -5.57 13.76
N ALA A 96 5.00 -5.53 14.87
CA ALA A 96 6.08 -4.58 15.13
C ALA A 96 7.49 -5.12 14.84
N GLN A 97 7.65 -6.41 14.52
CA GLN A 97 8.93 -7.05 14.18
C GLN A 97 8.84 -7.90 12.89
N ASP A 98 9.99 -8.39 12.43
CA ASP A 98 10.30 -9.11 11.17
C ASP A 98 9.43 -10.36 10.86
N GLY A 99 8.46 -10.71 11.71
CA GLY A 99 7.61 -11.90 11.59
C GLY A 99 6.71 -11.92 10.36
N TYR A 100 6.40 -10.76 9.77
CA TYR A 100 5.64 -10.69 8.52
C TYR A 100 6.43 -11.26 7.33
N GLY A 101 7.73 -10.94 7.23
CA GLY A 101 8.59 -11.44 6.16
C GLY A 101 8.80 -12.96 6.23
N GLU A 102 8.94 -13.51 7.43
CA GLU A 102 9.08 -14.96 7.63
C GLU A 102 7.78 -15.71 7.31
N SER A 103 6.63 -15.17 7.73
CA SER A 103 5.31 -15.76 7.45
C SER A 103 5.02 -15.80 5.96
N ILE A 104 5.39 -14.76 5.22
CA ILE A 104 5.20 -14.71 3.78
C ILE A 104 6.15 -15.66 3.05
N ARG A 105 7.41 -15.78 3.48
CA ARG A 105 8.35 -16.77 2.91
C ARG A 105 7.82 -18.20 3.01
N LYS A 106 7.12 -18.53 4.10
CA LYS A 106 6.47 -19.84 4.28
C LYS A 106 5.30 -20.06 3.31
N VAL A 107 4.62 -19.00 2.88
CA VAL A 107 3.48 -19.08 1.94
C VAL A 107 3.94 -19.08 0.48
N ILE A 108 4.93 -18.25 0.14
CA ILE A 108 5.42 -18.06 -1.25
C ILE A 108 6.47 -19.10 -1.64
N GLY A 109 7.25 -19.59 -0.67
CA GLY A 109 8.44 -20.40 -0.95
C GLY A 109 9.64 -19.55 -1.33
N THR A 110 10.84 -20.14 -1.30
CA THR A 110 12.12 -19.44 -1.56
C THR A 110 12.78 -19.89 -2.86
N ALA A 111 12.11 -20.71 -3.65
CA ALA A 111 12.65 -21.18 -4.92
C ALA A 111 12.86 -20.01 -5.88
N PRO A 112 13.94 -20.02 -6.70
CA PRO A 112 14.12 -19.04 -7.75
C PRO A 112 12.94 -19.06 -8.73
N LEU A 113 12.53 -17.89 -9.19
CA LEU A 113 11.51 -17.78 -10.23
C LEU A 113 12.09 -18.18 -11.58
N THR A 114 11.36 -19.00 -12.34
CA THR A 114 11.62 -19.21 -13.77
C THR A 114 10.64 -18.36 -14.55
N LEU A 115 11.12 -17.22 -15.05
CA LEU A 115 10.29 -16.28 -15.80
C LEU A 115 10.17 -16.71 -17.27
N THR A 116 8.97 -16.56 -17.82
CA THR A 116 8.74 -16.64 -19.26
C THR A 116 9.35 -15.42 -19.97
N PRO A 117 9.63 -15.50 -21.29
CA PRO A 117 10.11 -14.35 -22.06
C PRO A 117 9.20 -13.11 -21.93
N ASP A 118 7.89 -13.30 -21.88
CA ASP A 118 6.92 -12.21 -21.71
C ASP A 118 7.02 -11.56 -20.33
N GLN A 119 7.23 -12.36 -19.27
CA GLN A 119 7.42 -11.84 -17.92
C GLN A 119 8.74 -11.07 -17.77
N GLU A 120 9.83 -11.55 -18.39
CA GLU A 120 11.10 -10.80 -18.46
C GLU A 120 10.91 -9.47 -19.21
N ASN A 121 10.11 -9.48 -20.29
CA ASN A 121 9.79 -8.29 -21.05
C ASN A 121 9.03 -7.25 -20.20
N ILE A 122 7.99 -7.68 -19.47
CA ILE A 122 7.22 -6.81 -18.58
C ILE A 122 8.12 -6.20 -17.50
N ILE A 123 9.02 -6.98 -16.90
CA ILE A 123 9.92 -6.46 -15.87
C ILE A 123 10.88 -5.42 -16.45
N ARG A 124 11.41 -5.66 -17.66
CA ARG A 124 12.30 -4.70 -18.32
C ARG A 124 11.58 -3.39 -18.63
N GLU A 125 10.39 -3.45 -19.21
CA GLU A 125 9.59 -2.25 -19.52
C GLU A 125 9.16 -1.51 -18.24
N PHE A 126 8.90 -2.23 -17.14
CA PHE A 126 8.66 -1.60 -15.83
C PHE A 126 9.86 -0.76 -15.38
N LEU A 127 11.07 -1.33 -15.48
CA LEU A 127 12.30 -0.63 -15.10
C LEU A 127 12.54 0.60 -15.99
N GLU A 128 12.31 0.48 -17.30
CA GLU A 128 12.40 1.62 -18.24
C GLU A 128 11.40 2.73 -17.87
N SER A 129 10.16 2.37 -17.53
CA SER A 129 9.12 3.31 -17.08
C SER A 129 9.52 4.01 -15.78
N LEU A 130 10.10 3.29 -14.81
CA LEU A 130 10.65 3.90 -13.58
C LEU A 130 11.81 4.85 -13.88
N HIS A 131 12.77 4.43 -14.72
CA HIS A 131 13.93 5.26 -15.04
C HIS A 131 13.56 6.57 -15.72
N ALA A 132 12.47 6.57 -16.50
CA ALA A 132 11.91 7.80 -17.08
C ALA A 132 11.45 8.82 -16.02
N LEU A 133 11.12 8.39 -14.78
CA LEU A 133 10.77 9.28 -13.68
C LEU A 133 11.97 9.91 -12.98
N ALA A 134 13.18 9.37 -13.15
CA ALA A 134 14.36 9.83 -12.41
C ALA A 134 14.63 11.34 -12.55
N PRO A 135 14.52 11.96 -13.74
CA PRO A 135 14.72 13.41 -13.89
C PRO A 135 13.65 14.27 -13.20
N LEU A 136 12.49 13.69 -12.88
CA LEU A 136 11.38 14.39 -12.21
C LEU A 136 11.48 14.34 -10.69
N CYS A 137 12.24 13.37 -10.15
CA CYS A 137 12.38 13.15 -8.72
C CYS A 137 13.40 14.13 -8.13
N THR A 138 12.91 15.17 -7.45
CA THR A 138 13.74 16.25 -6.91
C THR A 138 13.83 16.21 -5.39
N SER A 139 12.81 15.68 -4.70
CA SER A 139 12.86 15.57 -3.24
C SER A 139 13.62 14.32 -2.77
N PRO A 140 14.23 14.36 -1.57
CA PRO A 140 14.88 13.18 -0.99
C PRO A 140 13.93 11.98 -0.85
N LEU A 141 12.66 12.21 -0.54
CA LEU A 141 11.68 11.13 -0.42
C LEU A 141 11.38 10.50 -1.78
N GLU A 142 11.17 11.28 -2.84
CA GLU A 142 10.98 10.76 -4.21
C GLU A 142 12.15 9.90 -4.65
N VAL A 143 13.39 10.37 -4.46
CA VAL A 143 14.60 9.63 -4.85
C VAL A 143 14.70 8.29 -4.11
N ARG A 144 14.44 8.29 -2.80
CA ARG A 144 14.39 7.03 -2.01
C ARG A 144 13.26 6.12 -2.48
N PHE A 145 12.10 6.67 -2.79
CA PHE A 145 10.93 5.93 -3.24
C PHE A 145 11.18 5.26 -4.59
N LEU A 146 11.74 6.01 -5.56
CA LEU A 146 12.13 5.49 -6.87
C LEU A 146 13.13 4.34 -6.72
N ALA A 147 14.22 4.56 -5.97
CA ALA A 147 15.26 3.56 -5.78
C ALA A 147 14.75 2.28 -5.07
N ALA A 148 13.86 2.44 -4.09
CA ALA A 148 13.26 1.31 -3.37
C ALA A 148 12.29 0.52 -4.27
N THR A 149 11.52 1.22 -5.10
CA THR A 149 10.59 0.62 -6.08
C THR A 149 11.36 -0.15 -7.16
N GLU A 150 12.44 0.42 -7.67
CA GLU A 150 13.34 -0.23 -8.64
C GLU A 150 14.00 -1.49 -8.05
N ARG A 151 14.47 -1.41 -6.80
CA ARG A 151 15.09 -2.55 -6.10
C ARG A 151 14.13 -3.73 -5.99
N VAL A 152 12.89 -3.46 -5.64
CA VAL A 152 11.84 -4.48 -5.52
C VAL A 152 11.62 -5.22 -6.84
N VAL A 153 11.56 -4.48 -7.96
CA VAL A 153 11.38 -5.05 -9.30
C VAL A 153 12.61 -5.88 -9.73
N LYS A 154 13.82 -5.41 -9.43
CA LYS A 154 15.06 -6.18 -9.69
C LYS A 154 15.10 -7.48 -8.90
N ILE A 155 14.72 -7.46 -7.62
CA ILE A 155 14.66 -8.66 -6.78
C ILE A 155 13.58 -9.62 -7.29
N ALA A 156 12.45 -9.09 -7.78
CA ALA A 156 11.35 -9.90 -8.32
C ALA A 156 11.76 -10.76 -9.52
N ARG A 157 12.85 -10.41 -10.22
CA ARG A 157 13.42 -11.25 -11.28
C ARG A 157 13.99 -12.57 -10.78
N VAL A 158 14.41 -12.60 -9.51
CA VAL A 158 15.15 -13.73 -8.92
C VAL A 158 14.32 -14.43 -7.86
N SER A 159 13.72 -13.67 -6.94
CA SER A 159 12.98 -14.22 -5.81
C SER A 159 11.76 -13.38 -5.48
N ALA A 160 10.61 -13.98 -5.73
CA ALA A 160 9.30 -13.48 -5.39
C ALA A 160 9.11 -13.18 -3.89
N ALA A 161 9.52 -14.11 -3.01
CA ALA A 161 9.41 -13.94 -1.57
C ALA A 161 10.28 -12.78 -1.05
N GLN A 162 11.50 -12.63 -1.58
CA GLN A 162 12.36 -11.51 -1.21
C GLN A 162 11.79 -10.19 -1.74
N ALA A 163 11.25 -10.18 -2.95
CA ALA A 163 10.64 -8.98 -3.52
C ALA A 163 9.41 -8.53 -2.74
N PHE A 164 8.56 -9.48 -2.29
CA PHE A 164 7.43 -9.16 -1.43
C PHE A 164 7.87 -8.63 -0.06
N ALA A 165 8.88 -9.26 0.57
CA ALA A 165 9.42 -8.78 1.84
C ALA A 165 9.95 -7.34 1.69
N GLN A 166 10.75 -7.09 0.65
CA GLN A 166 11.28 -5.76 0.35
C GLN A 166 10.16 -4.75 0.05
N PHE A 167 9.12 -5.14 -0.71
CA PHE A 167 7.97 -4.28 -0.96
C PHE A 167 7.24 -3.89 0.33
N SER A 168 7.11 -4.84 1.26
CA SER A 168 6.51 -4.60 2.57
C SER A 168 7.31 -3.59 3.38
N GLU A 169 8.64 -3.63 3.28
CA GLU A 169 9.53 -2.64 3.87
C GLU A 169 9.45 -1.27 3.20
N ASN A 170 9.10 -1.17 1.91
CA ASN A 170 8.97 0.12 1.22
C ASN A 170 7.88 1.02 1.85
N TYR A 171 6.86 0.44 2.50
CA TYR A 171 5.90 1.21 3.29
C TYR A 171 6.56 2.03 4.41
N ALA A 172 7.76 1.66 4.86
CA ALA A 172 8.55 2.42 5.81
C ALA A 172 8.93 3.80 5.32
N LEU A 173 9.10 3.98 4.01
CA LEU A 173 9.35 5.31 3.43
C LEU A 173 8.20 6.27 3.72
N ILE A 174 6.96 5.77 3.78
CA ILE A 174 5.76 6.57 4.03
C ILE A 174 5.61 6.85 5.51
N PHE A 175 5.71 5.81 6.35
CA PHE A 175 5.45 5.98 7.77
C PHE A 175 6.60 6.66 8.52
N LEU A 176 7.86 6.54 8.06
CA LEU A 176 9.02 7.23 8.62
C LEU A 176 9.26 8.63 8.04
N ALA A 177 8.62 8.99 6.93
CA ALA A 177 8.74 10.34 6.36
C ALA A 177 8.42 11.42 7.42
N THR A 178 9.07 12.57 7.35
CA THR A 178 8.66 13.72 8.17
C THR A 178 7.24 14.16 7.79
N ASN A 179 6.59 14.96 8.63
CA ASN A 179 5.28 15.50 8.27
C ASN A 179 5.34 16.35 7.00
N GLU A 180 6.42 17.10 6.80
CA GLU A 180 6.64 17.92 5.60
C GLU A 180 6.84 17.04 4.35
N GLU A 181 7.75 16.05 4.42
CA GLU A 181 7.98 15.10 3.33
C GLU A 181 6.69 14.37 2.96
N PHE A 182 5.96 13.86 3.96
CA PHE A 182 4.71 13.13 3.73
C PHE A 182 3.63 14.03 3.11
N THR A 183 3.41 15.23 3.67
CA THR A 183 2.37 16.16 3.17
C THR A 183 2.65 16.57 1.74
N SER A 184 3.91 16.85 1.41
CA SER A 184 4.32 17.15 0.03
C SER A 184 4.11 15.95 -0.90
N PHE A 185 4.47 14.74 -0.45
CA PHE A 185 4.39 13.53 -1.26
C PHE A 185 2.95 13.09 -1.58
N ILE A 186 2.00 13.29 -0.66
CA ILE A 186 0.58 12.97 -0.91
C ILE A 186 -0.18 14.13 -1.55
N ASN A 187 0.46 15.26 -1.82
CA ASN A 187 -0.19 16.42 -2.43
C ASN A 187 -0.67 16.04 -3.85
N PRO A 188 -1.97 16.18 -4.16
CA PRO A 188 -2.53 15.78 -5.46
C PRO A 188 -1.94 16.55 -6.66
N ASP A 189 -1.29 17.68 -6.43
CA ASP A 189 -0.67 18.50 -7.47
C ASP A 189 0.86 18.29 -7.55
N HIS A 190 1.40 17.38 -6.73
CA HIS A 190 2.79 16.92 -6.79
C HIS A 190 2.92 15.75 -7.77
N TYR A 191 2.92 16.04 -9.08
CA TYR A 191 2.83 15.02 -10.12
C TYR A 191 3.95 13.96 -10.13
N PRO A 192 5.24 14.29 -9.89
CA PRO A 192 6.28 13.27 -9.68
C PRO A 192 5.92 12.23 -8.60
N ALA A 193 5.41 12.68 -7.45
CA ALA A 193 4.97 11.78 -6.38
C ALA A 193 3.75 10.94 -6.78
N GLN A 194 2.78 11.52 -7.51
CA GLN A 194 1.64 10.76 -8.04
C GLN A 194 2.08 9.66 -9.02
N LEU A 195 3.07 9.94 -9.89
CA LEU A 195 3.64 8.95 -10.80
C LEU A 195 4.38 7.82 -10.05
N LEU A 196 5.09 8.15 -8.98
CA LEU A 196 5.70 7.15 -8.10
C LEU A 196 4.65 6.27 -7.40
N LEU A 197 3.55 6.86 -6.95
CA LEU A 197 2.42 6.14 -6.36
C LEU A 197 1.76 5.19 -7.37
N ILE A 198 1.59 5.60 -8.64
CA ILE A 198 1.10 4.71 -9.71
C ILE A 198 1.99 3.46 -9.82
N HIS A 199 3.31 3.62 -9.88
CA HIS A 199 4.24 2.48 -9.98
C HIS A 199 4.26 1.62 -8.71
N PHE A 200 4.19 2.25 -7.54
CA PHE A 200 4.12 1.55 -6.25
C PHE A 200 2.89 0.66 -6.14
N ILE A 201 1.73 1.21 -6.51
CA ILE A 201 0.46 0.48 -6.54
C ILE A 201 0.52 -0.64 -7.57
N LEU A 202 1.13 -0.41 -8.74
CA LEU A 202 1.29 -1.43 -9.75
C LEU A 202 2.15 -2.61 -9.28
N ILE A 203 3.21 -2.36 -8.50
CA ILE A 203 4.01 -3.43 -7.88
C ILE A 203 3.17 -4.27 -6.93
N GLU A 204 2.29 -3.66 -6.14
CA GLU A 204 1.43 -4.38 -5.21
C GLU A 204 0.61 -5.45 -5.92
N PHE A 205 0.13 -5.14 -7.13
CA PHE A 205 -0.54 -6.09 -8.00
C PHE A 205 0.41 -7.10 -8.63
N GLN A 206 1.49 -6.60 -9.24
CA GLN A 206 2.31 -7.41 -10.12
C GLN A 206 3.22 -8.36 -9.37
N ILE A 207 3.88 -7.89 -8.32
CA ILE A 207 4.67 -8.74 -7.45
C ILE A 207 3.77 -9.61 -6.60
N GLY A 208 2.58 -9.14 -6.21
CA GLY A 208 1.57 -10.01 -5.62
C GLY A 208 1.27 -11.22 -6.50
N TYR A 209 0.99 -11.00 -7.79
CA TYR A 209 0.69 -12.06 -8.74
C TYR A 209 1.91 -12.95 -9.07
N LEU A 210 3.05 -12.35 -9.40
CA LEU A 210 4.30 -13.07 -9.69
C LEU A 210 4.80 -13.86 -8.48
N ALA A 211 4.63 -13.32 -7.27
CA ALA A 211 5.16 -13.93 -6.06
C ALA A 211 4.24 -14.94 -5.41
N LEU A 212 2.93 -14.74 -5.46
CA LEU A 212 2.02 -15.65 -4.78
C LEU A 212 1.39 -16.68 -5.73
N GLY A 213 1.61 -16.57 -7.05
CA GLY A 213 0.97 -17.46 -8.03
C GLY A 213 -0.54 -17.52 -7.81
N GLU A 214 -1.10 -18.72 -7.69
CA GLU A 214 -2.53 -18.91 -7.36
C GLU A 214 -2.94 -18.29 -6.01
N ALA A 215 -2.03 -18.21 -5.02
CA ALA A 215 -2.32 -17.55 -3.74
C ALA A 215 -2.43 -16.01 -3.88
N GLY A 216 -2.02 -15.43 -5.03
CA GLY A 216 -2.17 -14.01 -5.35
C GLY A 216 -3.63 -13.56 -5.39
N HIS A 217 -4.56 -14.48 -5.68
CA HIS A 217 -6.01 -14.25 -5.59
C HIS A 217 -6.45 -13.78 -4.19
N ARG A 218 -5.70 -14.10 -3.12
CA ARG A 218 -5.99 -13.64 -1.76
C ARG A 218 -5.81 -12.13 -1.57
N PHE A 219 -5.08 -11.47 -2.47
CA PHE A 219 -4.95 -10.01 -2.52
C PHE A 219 -5.81 -9.37 -3.60
N ALA A 220 -6.50 -10.18 -4.43
CA ALA A 220 -7.35 -9.70 -5.53
C ALA A 220 -8.54 -8.85 -5.06
N PHE A 221 -8.92 -8.94 -3.77
CA PHE A 221 -9.95 -8.03 -3.21
C PHE A 221 -9.54 -6.56 -3.35
N ARG A 222 -8.23 -6.24 -3.36
CA ARG A 222 -7.75 -4.87 -3.58
C ARG A 222 -7.64 -4.46 -5.05
N THR A 223 -7.73 -5.40 -6.00
CA THR A 223 -7.61 -5.13 -7.44
C THR A 223 -8.51 -4.00 -7.90
N LYS A 224 -9.80 -4.03 -7.53
CA LYS A 224 -10.74 -2.96 -7.90
C LYS A 224 -10.33 -1.61 -7.32
N SER A 225 -9.96 -1.56 -6.03
CA SER A 225 -9.60 -0.32 -5.35
C SER A 225 -8.33 0.29 -5.95
N CYS A 226 -7.24 -0.47 -6.08
CA CYS A 226 -6.01 0.16 -6.56
C CYS A 226 -6.00 0.41 -8.08
N ILE A 227 -6.80 -0.30 -8.89
CA ILE A 227 -7.10 0.13 -10.27
C ILE A 227 -7.83 1.48 -10.26
N ALA A 228 -8.84 1.65 -9.39
CA ALA A 228 -9.51 2.94 -9.25
C ALA A 228 -8.53 4.04 -8.81
N TRP A 229 -7.65 3.75 -7.85
CA TRP A 229 -6.61 4.69 -7.41
C TRP A 229 -5.71 5.11 -8.57
N MET A 230 -5.14 4.16 -9.31
CA MET A 230 -4.28 4.47 -10.45
C MET A 230 -5.02 5.29 -11.52
N ASN A 231 -6.28 4.98 -11.79
CA ASN A 231 -7.10 5.78 -12.72
C ASN A 231 -7.29 7.22 -12.22
N HIS A 232 -7.58 7.43 -10.93
CA HIS A 232 -7.75 8.78 -10.37
C HIS A 232 -6.44 9.56 -10.39
N LEU A 233 -5.32 8.90 -10.08
CA LEU A 233 -3.99 9.50 -10.18
C LEU A 233 -3.68 9.94 -11.61
N ALA A 234 -3.85 9.03 -12.58
CA ALA A 234 -3.55 9.29 -13.97
C ALA A 234 -4.46 10.37 -14.57
N ALA A 235 -5.74 10.41 -14.20
CA ALA A 235 -6.71 11.39 -14.69
C ALA A 235 -6.38 12.84 -14.28
N ARG A 236 -5.65 13.01 -13.17
CA ARG A 236 -5.22 14.32 -12.66
C ARG A 236 -3.94 14.85 -13.30
N LEU A 237 -3.21 14.02 -14.05
CA LEU A 237 -1.93 14.43 -14.63
C LEU A 237 -2.13 15.48 -15.75
N PRO A 238 -1.39 16.61 -15.71
CA PRO A 238 -1.29 17.52 -16.82
C PRO A 238 -0.70 16.84 -18.06
N GLU A 239 -0.97 17.40 -19.24
CA GLU A 239 -0.56 16.82 -20.53
C GLU A 239 0.93 16.42 -20.58
N GLU A 240 1.81 17.27 -20.06
CA GLU A 240 3.25 17.05 -20.04
C GLU A 240 3.71 15.84 -19.22
N TYR A 241 2.91 15.41 -18.24
CA TYR A 241 3.19 14.26 -17.37
C TYR A 241 2.54 12.96 -17.84
N ARG A 242 1.55 13.01 -18.73
CA ARG A 242 0.77 11.82 -19.15
C ARG A 242 1.62 10.72 -19.74
N LYS A 243 2.64 11.09 -20.53
CA LYS A 243 3.60 10.15 -21.13
C LYS A 243 4.27 9.21 -20.13
N TYR A 244 4.50 9.66 -18.90
CA TYR A 244 5.13 8.87 -17.84
C TYR A 244 4.17 7.85 -17.18
N ALA A 245 2.86 8.02 -17.39
CA ALA A 245 1.82 7.09 -16.92
C ALA A 245 1.33 6.15 -18.02
N GLU A 246 1.74 6.33 -19.29
CA GLU A 246 1.22 5.54 -20.41
C GLU A 246 1.47 4.04 -20.25
N TRP A 247 2.71 3.66 -19.94
CA TRP A 247 3.06 2.26 -19.74
C TRP A 247 2.29 1.60 -18.58
N PRO A 248 2.33 2.13 -17.33
CA PRO A 248 1.61 1.48 -16.23
C PRO A 248 0.10 1.45 -16.47
N MET A 249 -0.49 2.47 -17.11
CA MET A 249 -1.92 2.48 -17.41
C MET A 249 -2.30 1.56 -18.57
N LYS A 250 -1.44 1.36 -19.57
CA LYS A 250 -1.64 0.33 -20.60
C LYS A 250 -1.71 -1.06 -19.98
N TYR A 251 -0.83 -1.33 -19.01
CA TYR A 251 -0.84 -2.59 -18.25
C TYR A 251 -2.11 -2.77 -17.42
N VAL A 252 -2.58 -1.71 -16.73
CA VAL A 252 -3.86 -1.77 -15.99
C VAL A 252 -5.03 -2.14 -16.90
N ARG A 253 -5.08 -1.58 -18.12
CA ARG A 253 -6.15 -1.88 -19.08
C ARG A 253 -6.15 -3.34 -19.54
N THR A 254 -4.98 -3.98 -19.68
CA THR A 254 -4.94 -5.41 -20.03
C THR A 254 -5.46 -6.28 -18.89
N LEU A 255 -5.23 -5.89 -17.64
CA LEU A 255 -5.77 -6.58 -16.46
C LEU A 255 -7.31 -6.44 -16.32
N GLN A 256 -7.89 -5.35 -16.83
CA GLN A 256 -9.35 -5.17 -16.82
C GLN A 256 -10.07 -5.96 -17.93
N ALA A 257 -9.33 -6.41 -18.93
CA ALA A 257 -9.87 -7.11 -20.11
C ALA A 257 -9.82 -8.65 -19.99
N GLY A 258 -9.11 -9.19 -19.01
CA GLY A 258 -9.05 -10.62 -18.68
C GLY A 258 -9.91 -10.97 -17.48
#